data_AF-A0A956C4R7-F1
#
_entry.id   AF-A0A956C4R7-F1
#
_cell.length_a   1.000
_cell.length_b   1.000
_cell.length_c   1.000
_cell.angle_alpha   90.00
_cell.angle_beta   90.00
_cell.angle_gamma   90.00
#
_symmetry.space_group_name_H-M   'P 1'
#
loop_
_entity.id
_entity.type
_entity.pdbx_description
1 polymer ?
#
loop_
_entity_poly.entity_id
_entity_poly.type
_entity_poly.pdbx_seq_one_letter_code
_entity_poly.pdbx_strand_id
1 'polypeptide(L)'
;MSAPKPRISSLRPPPPPRRTTMPPVSPRPPGFEAVFDEGSLAHAFDALMWDEDSPAMPGQHQVDLAPVKELFAELAANHMRHVRDFMMDVKWGEATREWVEVCIPAVTSLCRAAERLELLDLVEALDKYELVLEGVGLAGESKLIDGPVKERLIEAYDKLAEVLPQAFALDNDRTAREAVIVQSLLLQLPDVRKVTIDKLHAAGLTRLDVLFVAKPSEISDTTGIPEAVAKRIVDRFAEYRTEMQNASPSDARAAERDRLATLAAQLREQHDGYEEASKGWSDSAKAKKRELFRAREETWLQVSLLLARFGEVDRLKGIEKVPFAARITQLESWLEEAQSLYR
;
A
#
# COMPACT_ATOMS: atom_id res chain seq x y z
N MET A 1 27.45 -66.48 -21.82
CA MET A 1 26.24 -66.10 -22.57
C MET A 1 25.15 -65.82 -21.56
N SER A 2 24.93 -64.54 -21.21
CA SER A 2 23.93 -64.13 -20.22
C SER A 2 22.82 -63.35 -20.90
N ALA A 3 21.58 -63.80 -20.68
CA ALA A 3 20.36 -63.21 -21.22
C ALA A 3 20.11 -61.78 -20.68
N PRO A 4 19.49 -60.89 -21.48
CA PRO A 4 19.20 -59.52 -21.07
C PRO A 4 17.95 -59.46 -20.17
N LYS A 5 18.06 -58.75 -19.04
CA LYS A 5 16.93 -58.39 -18.17
C LYS A 5 16.07 -57.29 -18.83
N PRO A 6 14.74 -57.35 -18.75
CA PRO A 6 13.86 -56.32 -19.28
C PRO A 6 13.89 -55.04 -18.43
N ARG A 7 13.83 -53.89 -19.11
CA ARG A 7 13.76 -52.54 -18.51
C ARG A 7 12.39 -52.33 -17.87
N ILE A 8 12.39 -51.94 -16.60
CA ILE A 8 11.17 -51.49 -15.89
C ILE A 8 10.84 -50.08 -16.37
N SER A 9 9.60 -49.98 -16.88
CA SER A 9 8.93 -48.78 -17.38
C SER A 9 8.55 -47.81 -16.24
N SER A 10 8.31 -46.57 -16.63
CA SER A 10 8.03 -45.37 -15.84
C SER A 10 7.05 -45.54 -14.67
N LEU A 11 7.44 -45.05 -13.48
CA LEU A 11 6.52 -44.70 -12.41
C LEU A 11 6.07 -43.25 -12.60
N ARG A 12 4.91 -43.05 -13.24
CA ARG A 12 4.17 -41.79 -13.22
C ARG A 12 3.13 -41.89 -12.09
N PRO A 13 3.03 -40.94 -11.15
CA PRO A 13 1.98 -40.95 -10.14
C PRO A 13 0.59 -40.76 -10.79
N PRO A 14 -0.48 -41.39 -10.24
CA PRO A 14 -1.84 -41.17 -10.71
C PRO A 14 -2.34 -39.75 -10.36
N PRO A 15 -3.25 -39.18 -11.17
CA PRO A 15 -3.81 -37.85 -10.90
C PRO A 15 -4.75 -37.88 -9.68
N PRO A 16 -4.85 -36.75 -8.93
CA PRO A 16 -5.72 -36.67 -7.77
C PRO A 16 -7.22 -36.68 -8.15
N PRO A 17 -8.10 -37.17 -7.25
CA PRO A 17 -9.53 -37.22 -7.50
C PRO A 17 -10.15 -35.81 -7.55
N ARG A 18 -11.09 -35.62 -8.48
CA ARG A 18 -11.90 -34.41 -8.63
C ARG A 18 -12.73 -34.17 -7.37
N ARG A 19 -12.52 -33.03 -6.70
CA ARG A 19 -13.43 -32.54 -5.66
C ARG A 19 -14.71 -32.01 -6.31
N THR A 20 -15.79 -32.73 -6.09
CA THR A 20 -17.17 -32.30 -6.27
C THR A 20 -17.56 -31.33 -5.14
N THR A 21 -18.42 -30.38 -5.51
CA THR A 21 -19.26 -29.48 -4.68
C THR A 21 -18.56 -28.40 -3.85
N MET A 22 -18.45 -27.20 -4.45
CA MET A 22 -18.45 -25.93 -3.71
C MET A 22 -19.82 -25.71 -3.03
N PRO A 23 -19.87 -25.08 -1.84
CA PRO A 23 -21.13 -24.59 -1.29
C PRO A 23 -21.71 -23.47 -2.18
N PRO A 24 -23.04 -23.26 -2.17
CA PRO A 24 -23.67 -22.24 -2.98
C PRO A 24 -23.15 -20.86 -2.60
N VAL A 25 -22.65 -20.14 -3.61
CA VAL A 25 -22.39 -18.70 -3.55
C VAL A 25 -23.75 -18.04 -3.33
N SER A 26 -23.92 -17.36 -2.19
CA SER A 26 -25.09 -16.52 -1.95
C SER A 26 -25.24 -15.53 -3.11
N PRO A 27 -26.44 -15.33 -3.66
CA PRO A 27 -26.63 -14.39 -4.75
C PRO A 27 -26.26 -12.98 -4.27
N ARG A 28 -25.20 -12.44 -4.88
CA ARG A 28 -24.84 -11.02 -4.73
C ARG A 28 -26.02 -10.21 -5.29
N PRO A 29 -26.61 -9.27 -4.53
CA PRO A 29 -27.72 -8.48 -5.03
C PRO A 29 -27.28 -7.70 -6.29
N PRO A 30 -28.08 -7.70 -7.37
CA PRO A 30 -27.77 -6.96 -8.58
C PRO A 30 -27.92 -5.45 -8.32
N GLY A 31 -26.82 -4.69 -8.43
CA GLY A 31 -26.81 -3.22 -8.26
C GLY A 31 -25.46 -2.58 -7.90
N PHE A 32 -24.44 -3.36 -7.56
CA PHE A 32 -23.15 -2.89 -7.00
C PHE A 32 -22.13 -2.34 -8.03
N GLU A 33 -22.57 -1.60 -9.04
CA GLU A 33 -21.68 -0.88 -9.98
C GLU A 33 -21.78 0.65 -9.88
N ALA A 34 -22.41 1.18 -8.82
CA ALA A 34 -22.60 2.61 -8.65
C ALA A 34 -21.45 3.29 -7.88
N VAL A 35 -20.51 3.86 -8.65
CA VAL A 35 -19.95 5.23 -8.53
C VAL A 35 -19.67 5.73 -7.10
N PHE A 36 -18.41 5.83 -6.69
CA PHE A 36 -18.00 6.49 -5.45
C PHE A 36 -17.80 8.01 -5.67
N ASP A 37 -18.90 8.75 -5.67
CA ASP A 37 -18.92 10.21 -5.48
C ASP A 37 -19.27 10.52 -4.00
N GLU A 38 -19.05 11.75 -3.52
CA GLU A 38 -19.17 12.20 -2.12
C GLU A 38 -20.56 11.95 -1.49
N GLY A 39 -21.60 11.73 -2.30
CA GLY A 39 -22.95 11.31 -1.87
C GLY A 39 -23.20 9.79 -1.89
N SER A 40 -22.31 8.99 -2.50
CA SER A 40 -22.53 7.57 -2.78
C SER A 40 -22.49 6.67 -1.55
N LEU A 41 -21.62 6.95 -0.56
CA LEU A 41 -21.55 6.11 0.64
C LEU A 41 -22.82 6.21 1.47
N ALA A 42 -23.29 7.43 1.73
CA ALA A 42 -24.56 7.68 2.42
C ALA A 42 -25.74 7.07 1.65
N HIS A 43 -25.76 7.18 0.32
CA HIS A 43 -26.78 6.57 -0.54
C HIS A 43 -26.71 5.04 -0.63
N ALA A 44 -25.52 4.45 -0.57
CA ALA A 44 -25.32 3.01 -0.57
C ALA A 44 -25.78 2.40 0.77
N PHE A 45 -25.55 3.09 1.89
CA PHE A 45 -26.08 2.69 3.19
C PHE A 45 -27.60 2.87 3.26
N ASP A 46 -28.12 3.94 2.70
CA ASP A 46 -29.57 4.18 2.54
C ASP A 46 -30.25 3.04 1.77
N ALA A 47 -29.66 2.58 0.66
CA ALA A 47 -30.18 1.44 -0.10
C ALA A 47 -30.16 0.12 0.69
N LEU A 48 -29.22 -0.05 1.62
CA LEU A 48 -29.12 -1.24 2.49
C LEU A 48 -30.13 -1.22 3.66
N MET A 49 -30.48 -0.04 4.17
CA MET A 49 -31.44 0.12 5.27
C MET A 49 -32.91 0.11 4.79
N TRP A 50 -33.17 0.39 3.51
CA TRP A 50 -34.52 0.41 2.94
C TRP A 50 -35.01 -0.92 2.34
N ASP A 51 -34.21 -1.99 2.36
CA ASP A 51 -34.67 -3.33 1.93
C ASP A 51 -35.53 -4.05 3.00
N GLU A 52 -36.01 -3.30 4.02
CA GLU A 52 -36.92 -3.77 5.08
C GLU A 52 -38.40 -3.88 4.65
N ASP A 53 -38.76 -3.52 3.41
CA ASP A 53 -40.14 -3.61 2.90
C ASP A 53 -40.52 -5.00 2.33
N SER A 54 -39.77 -6.06 2.68
CA SER A 54 -40.27 -7.43 2.53
C SER A 54 -41.31 -7.73 3.61
N PRO A 55 -42.52 -8.23 3.26
CA PRO A 55 -43.62 -8.36 4.21
C PRO A 55 -43.24 -9.23 5.42
N ALA A 56 -43.15 -8.59 6.59
CA ALA A 56 -42.73 -9.19 7.84
C ALA A 56 -43.68 -10.30 8.31
N MET A 57 -43.13 -11.49 8.53
CA MET A 57 -43.75 -12.52 9.37
C MET A 57 -43.57 -12.14 10.85
N PRO A 58 -44.59 -12.27 11.71
CA PRO A 58 -44.51 -11.83 13.10
C PRO A 58 -43.69 -12.83 13.93
N GLY A 59 -42.50 -12.40 14.35
CA GLY A 59 -41.68 -13.06 15.35
C GLY A 59 -40.40 -12.26 15.55
N GLN A 60 -40.14 -11.80 16.78
CA GLN A 60 -38.99 -10.98 17.17
C GLN A 60 -37.70 -11.45 16.48
N HIS A 61 -37.28 -10.74 15.43
CA HIS A 61 -35.93 -10.83 14.92
C HIS A 61 -35.15 -9.72 15.64
N GLN A 62 -34.39 -10.10 16.67
CA GLN A 62 -33.18 -9.35 16.98
C GLN A 62 -32.32 -9.45 15.72
N VAL A 63 -32.38 -8.41 14.88
CA VAL A 63 -31.54 -8.30 13.70
C VAL A 63 -30.10 -8.33 14.21
N ASP A 64 -29.37 -9.38 13.85
CA ASP A 64 -27.95 -9.47 14.18
C ASP A 64 -27.22 -8.36 13.41
N LEU A 65 -26.81 -7.31 14.12
CA LEU A 65 -26.11 -6.16 13.55
C LEU A 65 -24.61 -6.43 13.35
N ALA A 66 -24.09 -7.59 13.75
CA ALA A 66 -22.68 -7.90 13.58
C ALA A 66 -22.22 -7.89 12.11
N PRO A 67 -22.94 -8.48 11.14
CA PRO A 67 -22.56 -8.46 9.73
C PRO A 67 -22.61 -7.04 9.13
N VAL A 68 -23.56 -6.21 9.56
CA VAL A 68 -23.67 -4.81 9.11
C VAL A 68 -22.49 -3.99 9.62
N LYS A 69 -22.06 -4.22 10.87
CA LYS A 69 -20.88 -3.57 11.45
C LYS A 69 -19.58 -4.00 10.78
N GLU A 70 -19.44 -5.27 10.43
CA GLU A 70 -18.27 -5.78 9.70
C GLU A 70 -18.19 -5.18 8.29
N LEU A 71 -19.31 -5.17 7.56
CA LEU A 71 -19.38 -4.52 6.24
C LEU A 71 -19.11 -3.02 6.33
N PHE A 72 -19.66 -2.34 7.33
CA PHE A 72 -19.38 -0.93 7.58
C PHE A 72 -17.88 -0.69 7.83
N ALA A 73 -17.22 -1.55 8.61
CA ALA A 73 -15.80 -1.44 8.87
C ALA A 73 -14.96 -1.60 7.59
N GLU A 74 -15.31 -2.53 6.70
CA GLU A 74 -14.64 -2.69 5.40
C GLU A 74 -14.84 -1.48 4.49
N LEU A 75 -16.06 -0.94 4.42
CA LEU A 75 -16.37 0.25 3.64
C LEU A 75 -15.65 1.49 4.21
N ALA A 76 -15.66 1.66 5.52
CA ALA A 76 -14.94 2.71 6.22
C ALA A 76 -13.43 2.62 5.97
N ALA A 77 -12.85 1.42 6.00
CA ALA A 77 -11.42 1.22 5.72
C ALA A 77 -11.02 1.69 4.32
N ASN A 78 -11.88 1.42 3.32
CA ASN A 78 -11.64 1.85 1.95
C ASN A 78 -11.87 3.35 1.76
N HIS A 79 -12.97 3.89 2.30
CA HIS A 79 -13.31 5.31 2.25
C HIS A 79 -12.22 6.17 2.92
N MET A 80 -11.73 5.74 4.08
CA MET A 80 -10.73 6.45 4.87
C MET A 80 -9.29 6.19 4.43
N ARG A 81 -9.06 5.52 3.28
CA ARG A 81 -7.71 5.15 2.83
C ARG A 81 -6.77 6.35 2.75
N HIS A 82 -7.20 7.45 2.14
CA HIS A 82 -6.38 8.65 2.02
C HIS A 82 -6.11 9.33 3.38
N VAL A 83 -7.07 9.27 4.32
CA VAL A 83 -6.87 9.75 5.70
C VAL A 83 -5.88 8.87 6.45
N ARG A 84 -5.94 7.55 6.27
CA ARG A 84 -4.95 6.60 6.81
C ARG A 84 -3.56 6.90 6.26
N ASP A 85 -3.46 7.11 4.96
CA ASP A 85 -2.19 7.43 4.29
C ASP A 85 -1.61 8.75 4.82
N PHE A 86 -2.44 9.80 4.91
CA PHE A 86 -2.06 11.07 5.53
C PHE A 86 -1.55 10.87 6.97
N MET A 87 -2.22 10.05 7.78
CA MET A 87 -1.78 9.79 9.15
C MET A 87 -0.48 8.99 9.24
N MET A 88 -0.15 8.16 8.23
CA MET A 88 1.19 7.58 8.12
C MET A 88 2.23 8.67 7.87
N ASP A 89 1.97 9.60 6.94
CA ASP A 89 2.86 10.73 6.64
C ASP A 89 3.04 11.65 7.86
N VAL A 90 1.97 11.87 8.65
CA VAL A 90 2.05 12.60 9.92
C VAL A 90 2.99 11.88 10.88
N LYS A 91 2.84 10.56 11.04
CA LYS A 91 3.69 9.76 11.93
C LYS A 91 5.16 9.79 11.45
N TRP A 92 5.42 9.77 10.14
CA TRP A 92 6.76 9.93 9.55
C TRP A 92 7.32 11.36 9.61
N GLY A 93 6.47 12.37 9.90
CA GLY A 93 6.89 13.78 10.00
C GLY A 93 7.05 14.45 8.65
N GLU A 94 6.23 14.03 7.69
CA GLU A 94 6.28 14.43 6.28
C GLU A 94 4.98 15.09 5.82
N ALA A 95 3.91 14.96 6.61
CA ALA A 95 2.62 15.55 6.28
C ALA A 95 2.66 17.08 6.28
N THR A 96 2.16 17.65 5.18
CA THR A 96 1.91 19.09 5.04
C THR A 96 0.49 19.43 5.46
N ARG A 97 0.26 20.68 5.85
CA ARG A 97 -1.07 21.16 6.26
C ARG A 97 -2.10 21.16 5.14
N GLU A 98 -1.66 21.24 3.89
CA GLU A 98 -2.50 21.19 2.69
C GLU A 98 -3.35 19.89 2.63
N TRP A 99 -2.89 18.80 3.26
CA TRP A 99 -3.65 17.53 3.30
C TRP A 99 -4.90 17.58 4.18
N VAL A 100 -4.98 18.55 5.10
CA VAL A 100 -6.11 18.68 6.03
C VAL A 100 -7.41 18.92 5.26
N GLU A 101 -7.38 19.80 4.25
CA GLU A 101 -8.55 20.12 3.42
C GLU A 101 -9.07 18.89 2.65
N VAL A 102 -8.18 17.96 2.30
CA VAL A 102 -8.54 16.71 1.62
C VAL A 102 -9.16 15.69 2.59
N CYS A 103 -8.72 15.70 3.85
CA CYS A 103 -9.17 14.70 4.84
C CYS A 103 -10.52 15.04 5.47
N ILE A 104 -10.83 16.33 5.67
CA ILE A 104 -12.05 16.77 6.36
C ILE A 104 -13.31 16.18 5.73
N PRO A 105 -13.57 16.32 4.40
CA PRO A 105 -14.82 15.82 3.81
C PRO A 105 -15.05 14.32 4.02
N ALA A 106 -13.99 13.52 3.99
CA ALA A 106 -14.10 12.08 4.21
C ALA A 106 -14.43 11.73 5.66
N VAL A 107 -13.83 12.44 6.62
CA VAL A 107 -14.14 12.30 8.06
C VAL A 107 -15.60 12.69 8.33
N THR A 108 -16.04 13.84 7.81
CA THR A 108 -17.42 14.32 7.97
C THR A 108 -18.43 13.32 7.37
N SER A 109 -18.14 12.79 6.18
CA SER A 109 -19.00 11.80 5.50
C SER A 109 -19.11 10.50 6.30
N LEU A 110 -18.00 9.99 6.84
CA LEU A 110 -18.01 8.80 7.69
C LEU A 110 -18.74 9.04 9.02
N CYS A 111 -18.61 10.24 9.61
CA CYS A 111 -19.30 10.61 10.85
C CYS A 111 -20.82 10.51 10.66
N ARG A 112 -21.36 11.09 9.58
CA ARG A 112 -22.79 10.99 9.22
C ARG A 112 -23.26 9.54 9.02
N ALA A 113 -22.42 8.69 8.43
CA ALA A 113 -22.74 7.27 8.26
C ALA A 113 -22.75 6.53 9.61
N ALA A 114 -21.81 6.84 10.50
CA ALA A 114 -21.75 6.27 11.85
C ALA A 114 -22.94 6.71 12.72
N GLU A 115 -23.40 7.97 12.60
CA GLU A 115 -24.60 8.48 13.26
C GLU A 115 -25.85 7.67 12.88
N ARG A 116 -26.03 7.37 11.59
CA ARG A 116 -27.17 6.60 11.09
C ARG A 116 -27.21 5.16 11.61
N LEU A 117 -26.03 4.58 11.88
CA LEU A 117 -25.89 3.24 12.46
C LEU A 117 -25.83 3.25 14.00
N GLU A 118 -26.08 4.41 14.61
CA GLU A 118 -26.05 4.63 16.06
C GLU A 118 -24.73 4.19 16.71
N LEU A 119 -23.62 4.33 15.99
CA LEU A 119 -22.27 4.01 16.47
C LEU A 119 -21.71 5.20 17.28
N LEU A 120 -22.34 5.52 18.41
CA LEU A 120 -22.10 6.77 19.15
C LEU A 120 -20.63 6.97 19.58
N ASP A 121 -19.94 5.90 20.00
CA ASP A 121 -18.52 5.97 20.37
C ASP A 121 -17.64 6.36 19.17
N LEU A 122 -18.02 5.94 17.96
CA LEU A 122 -17.31 6.28 16.74
C LEU A 122 -17.62 7.71 16.29
N VAL A 123 -18.87 8.16 16.41
CA VAL A 123 -19.27 9.55 16.15
C VAL A 123 -18.46 10.50 17.04
N GLU A 124 -18.41 10.25 18.35
CA GLU A 124 -17.65 11.08 19.28
C GLU A 124 -16.15 11.12 18.93
N ALA A 125 -15.58 9.98 18.52
CA ALA A 125 -14.18 9.91 18.13
C ALA A 125 -13.90 10.64 16.81
N LEU A 126 -14.80 10.55 15.82
CA LEU A 126 -14.71 11.24 14.53
C LEU A 126 -14.85 12.76 14.69
N ASP A 127 -15.81 13.24 15.47
CA ASP A 127 -16.00 14.67 15.75
C ASP A 127 -14.77 15.29 16.41
N LYS A 128 -14.18 14.59 17.40
CA LYS A 128 -12.94 15.03 18.04
C LYS A 128 -11.79 15.10 17.06
N TYR A 129 -11.67 14.11 16.17
CA TYR A 129 -10.62 14.08 15.17
C TYR A 129 -10.79 15.19 14.12
N GLU A 130 -12.02 15.43 13.65
CA GLU A 130 -12.37 16.53 12.74
C GLU A 130 -12.02 17.89 13.33
N LEU A 131 -12.37 18.14 14.60
CA LEU A 131 -12.04 19.38 15.30
C LEU A 131 -10.51 19.60 15.42
N VAL A 132 -9.75 18.53 15.64
CA VAL A 132 -8.28 18.61 15.67
C VAL A 132 -7.72 18.89 14.28
N LEU A 133 -8.26 18.27 13.23
CA LEU A 133 -7.89 18.54 11.84
C LEU A 133 -8.13 20.01 11.46
N GLU A 134 -9.31 20.55 11.75
CA GLU A 134 -9.62 21.97 11.51
C GLU A 134 -8.65 22.89 12.25
N GLY A 135 -8.34 22.55 13.51
CA GLY A 135 -7.33 23.27 14.30
C GLY A 135 -5.93 23.24 13.68
N VAL A 136 -5.54 22.13 13.03
CA VAL A 136 -4.28 22.03 12.27
C VAL A 136 -4.31 22.92 11.02
N GLY A 137 -5.43 22.98 10.31
CA GLY A 137 -5.58 23.85 9.14
C GLY A 137 -5.39 25.33 9.47
N LEU A 138 -5.87 25.76 10.65
CA LEU A 138 -5.85 27.15 11.08
C LEU A 138 -4.55 27.60 11.77
N ALA A 139 -3.78 26.68 12.37
CA ALA A 139 -2.76 27.04 13.35
C ALA A 139 -1.31 26.92 12.90
N GLY A 140 -0.74 27.89 12.16
CA GLY A 140 0.72 28.08 12.10
C GLY A 140 1.30 28.55 10.77
N GLU A 141 2.51 29.12 10.83
CA GLU A 141 3.28 29.62 9.68
C GLU A 141 4.07 28.50 8.96
N SER A 142 4.34 27.38 9.63
CA SER A 142 5.10 26.25 9.08
C SER A 142 4.24 25.38 8.18
N LYS A 143 4.75 25.02 6.99
CA LYS A 143 4.07 24.15 6.02
C LYS A 143 3.88 22.71 6.54
N LEU A 144 4.79 22.23 7.39
CA LEU A 144 4.79 20.87 7.93
C LEU A 144 3.98 20.77 9.23
N ILE A 145 3.42 19.59 9.47
CA ILE A 145 2.74 19.23 10.71
C ILE A 145 3.77 18.65 11.68
N ASP A 146 4.20 19.45 12.65
CA ASP A 146 5.21 19.07 13.64
C ASP A 146 4.82 19.46 15.08
N GLY A 147 5.68 19.06 16.02
CA GLY A 147 5.60 19.44 17.43
C GLY A 147 4.25 19.10 18.10
N PRO A 148 3.72 19.99 18.96
CA PRO A 148 2.50 19.75 19.73
C PRO A 148 1.23 19.59 18.86
N VAL A 149 1.26 20.06 17.61
CA VAL A 149 0.13 19.89 16.68
C VAL A 149 0.11 18.45 16.17
N LYS A 150 1.28 17.91 15.78
CA LYS A 150 1.44 16.51 15.40
C LYS A 150 1.01 15.54 16.51
N GLU A 151 1.44 15.80 17.75
CA GLU A 151 1.13 14.93 18.90
C GLU A 151 -0.38 14.86 19.16
N ARG A 152 -1.08 16.00 19.15
CA ARG A 152 -2.55 16.04 19.32
C ARG A 152 -3.29 15.32 18.19
N LEU A 153 -2.82 15.46 16.95
CA LEU A 153 -3.41 14.78 15.80
C LEU A 153 -3.25 13.26 15.89
N ILE A 154 -2.07 12.79 16.32
CA ILE A 154 -1.82 11.37 16.57
C ILE A 154 -2.72 10.84 17.70
N GLU A 155 -2.82 11.57 18.82
CA GLU A 155 -3.64 11.17 19.96
C GLU A 155 -5.14 11.04 19.59
N ALA A 156 -5.68 12.01 18.85
CA ALA A 156 -7.06 11.98 18.37
C ALA A 156 -7.30 10.80 17.42
N TYR A 157 -6.35 10.52 16.52
CA TYR A 157 -6.46 9.39 15.60
C TYR A 157 -6.34 8.03 16.29
N ASP A 158 -5.47 7.91 17.30
CA ASP A 158 -5.32 6.65 18.03
C ASP A 158 -6.64 6.26 18.75
N LYS A 159 -7.50 7.23 19.09
CA LYS A 159 -8.89 6.95 19.55
C LYS A 159 -9.79 6.34 18.47
N LEU A 160 -9.64 6.75 17.21
CA LEU A 160 -10.33 6.08 16.10
C LEU A 160 -9.88 4.63 15.94
N ALA A 161 -8.57 4.38 16.10
CA ALA A 161 -7.99 3.04 16.05
C ALA A 161 -8.45 2.15 17.23
N GLU A 162 -8.70 2.72 18.40
CA GLU A 162 -9.31 2.00 19.54
C GLU A 162 -10.76 1.58 19.25
N VAL A 163 -11.56 2.48 18.66
CA VAL A 163 -13.01 2.26 18.46
C VAL A 163 -13.32 1.40 17.24
N LEU A 164 -12.63 1.61 16.11
CA LEU A 164 -12.83 0.86 14.87
C LEU A 164 -11.49 0.41 14.27
N PRO A 165 -10.79 -0.56 14.93
CA PRO A 165 -9.43 -0.95 14.56
C PRO A 165 -9.31 -1.46 13.12
N GLN A 166 -10.34 -2.12 12.59
CA GLN A 166 -10.32 -2.62 11.21
C GLN A 166 -10.18 -1.50 10.17
N ALA A 167 -10.75 -0.32 10.46
CA ALA A 167 -10.69 0.84 9.58
C ALA A 167 -9.49 1.75 9.84
N PHE A 168 -8.97 1.81 11.08
CA PHE A 168 -7.98 2.82 11.48
C PHE A 168 -6.67 2.28 12.07
N ALA A 169 -6.52 0.97 12.29
CA ALA A 169 -5.24 0.42 12.74
C ALA A 169 -4.19 0.53 11.62
N LEU A 170 -3.13 1.30 11.89
CA LEU A 170 -2.06 1.56 10.91
C LEU A 170 -0.84 0.66 11.10
N ASP A 171 -0.69 -0.05 12.22
CA ASP A 171 0.61 -0.63 12.59
C ASP A 171 1.10 -1.72 11.63
N ASN A 172 0.21 -2.62 11.19
CA ASN A 172 0.55 -3.68 10.25
C ASN A 172 0.86 -3.12 8.86
N ASP A 173 0.02 -2.19 8.39
CA ASP A 173 0.22 -1.53 7.10
C ASP A 173 1.50 -0.70 7.08
N ARG A 174 1.74 0.09 8.14
CA ARG A 174 2.93 0.92 8.29
C ARG A 174 4.18 0.06 8.25
N THR A 175 4.24 -0.98 9.08
CA THR A 175 5.42 -1.86 9.16
C THR A 175 5.69 -2.55 7.82
N ALA A 176 4.64 -2.99 7.13
CA ALA A 176 4.78 -3.64 5.83
C ALA A 176 5.24 -2.66 4.73
N ARG A 177 4.68 -1.44 4.67
CA ARG A 177 5.08 -0.39 3.73
C ARG A 177 6.51 0.04 3.96
N GLU A 178 6.84 0.32 5.22
CA GLU A 178 8.17 0.76 5.65
C GLU A 178 9.25 -0.26 5.28
N ALA A 179 9.00 -1.55 5.51
CA ALA A 179 9.92 -2.61 5.13
C ALA A 179 10.21 -2.62 3.61
N VAL A 180 9.18 -2.46 2.77
CA VAL A 180 9.35 -2.40 1.31
C VAL A 180 10.10 -1.13 0.89
N ILE A 181 9.78 0.03 1.47
CA ILE A 181 10.45 1.30 1.16
C ILE A 181 11.94 1.21 1.52
N VAL A 182 12.25 0.79 2.75
CA VAL A 182 13.63 0.64 3.24
C VAL A 182 14.41 -0.33 2.35
N GLN A 183 13.84 -1.50 2.05
CA GLN A 183 14.48 -2.48 1.19
C GLN A 183 14.71 -1.94 -0.22
N SER A 184 13.73 -1.24 -0.81
CA SER A 184 13.82 -0.68 -2.15
C SER A 184 14.92 0.39 -2.24
N LEU A 185 14.99 1.29 -1.25
CA LEU A 185 16.01 2.33 -1.17
C LEU A 185 17.41 1.75 -0.99
N LEU A 186 17.55 0.73 -0.14
CA LEU A 186 18.83 0.04 0.07
C LEU A 186 19.31 -0.65 -1.20
N LEU A 187 18.43 -1.35 -1.93
CA LEU A 187 18.80 -2.07 -3.16
C LEU A 187 19.09 -1.16 -4.36
N GLN A 188 18.67 0.11 -4.32
CA GLN A 188 19.07 1.11 -5.33
C GLN A 188 20.57 1.45 -5.23
N LEU A 189 21.23 1.15 -4.12
CA LEU A 189 22.65 1.42 -3.93
C LEU A 189 23.51 0.27 -4.47
N PRO A 190 24.41 0.51 -5.45
CA PRO A 190 25.14 -0.56 -6.12
C PRO A 190 26.06 -1.39 -5.22
N ASP A 191 26.50 -0.80 -4.10
CA ASP A 191 27.38 -1.45 -3.12
C ASP A 191 26.63 -2.09 -1.94
N VAL A 192 25.30 -1.94 -1.90
CA VAL A 192 24.47 -2.55 -0.87
C VAL A 192 23.96 -3.88 -1.41
N ARG A 193 24.43 -4.95 -0.78
CA ARG A 193 24.04 -6.33 -1.10
C ARG A 193 23.37 -6.95 0.11
N LYS A 194 22.88 -8.18 -0.06
CA LYS A 194 22.23 -8.96 0.99
C LYS A 194 22.96 -8.92 2.33
N VAL A 195 24.29 -9.13 2.34
CA VAL A 195 25.09 -9.09 3.58
C VAL A 195 25.04 -7.73 4.28
N THR A 196 25.05 -6.63 3.52
CA THR A 196 24.92 -5.27 4.05
C THR A 196 23.53 -5.07 4.66
N ILE A 197 22.48 -5.53 3.98
CA ILE A 197 21.10 -5.47 4.47
C ILE A 197 20.93 -6.30 5.75
N ASP A 198 21.44 -7.54 5.76
CA ASP A 198 21.40 -8.43 6.91
C ASP A 198 22.10 -7.80 8.14
N LYS A 199 23.22 -7.09 7.93
CA LYS A 199 23.92 -6.33 8.98
C LYS A 199 23.10 -5.17 9.52
N LEU A 200 22.44 -4.39 8.66
CA LEU A 200 21.54 -3.31 9.08
C LEU A 200 20.36 -3.86 9.89
N HIS A 201 19.75 -4.96 9.43
CA HIS A 201 18.67 -5.62 10.14
C HIS A 201 19.10 -6.14 11.51
N ALA A 202 20.28 -6.76 11.61
CA ALA A 202 20.84 -7.24 12.87
C ALA A 202 21.12 -6.09 13.87
N ALA A 203 21.40 -4.89 13.36
CA ALA A 203 21.58 -3.68 14.16
C ALA A 203 20.26 -2.94 14.48
N GLY A 204 19.10 -3.46 14.06
CA GLY A 204 17.81 -2.81 14.27
C GLY A 204 17.55 -1.60 13.37
N LEU A 205 18.36 -1.41 12.32
CA LEU A 205 18.23 -0.31 11.35
C LEU A 205 17.24 -0.70 10.24
N THR A 206 15.99 -0.97 10.63
CA THR A 206 14.92 -1.44 9.74
C THR A 206 13.81 -0.42 9.53
N ARG A 207 13.87 0.73 10.20
CA ARG A 207 12.81 1.74 10.26
C ARG A 207 13.29 3.07 9.71
N LEU A 208 12.41 3.78 9.00
CA LEU A 208 12.65 5.09 8.38
C LEU A 208 12.95 6.15 9.42
N ASP A 209 12.23 6.16 10.55
CA ASP A 209 12.47 7.13 11.64
C ASP A 209 13.90 7.04 12.18
N VAL A 210 14.41 5.83 12.36
CA VAL A 210 15.79 5.56 12.77
C VAL A 210 16.77 5.95 11.65
N LEU A 211 16.51 5.54 10.41
CA LEU A 211 17.39 5.79 9.26
C LEU A 211 17.48 7.28 8.86
N PHE A 212 16.44 8.07 9.15
CA PHE A 212 16.42 9.52 8.89
C PHE A 212 17.27 10.34 9.85
N VAL A 213 17.64 9.80 11.01
CA VAL A 213 18.45 10.50 12.02
C VAL A 213 19.83 9.88 12.22
N ALA A 214 20.05 8.67 11.69
CA ALA A 214 21.31 7.94 11.83
C ALA A 214 22.48 8.67 11.14
N LYS A 215 23.65 8.67 11.78
CA LYS A 215 24.89 9.19 11.18
C LYS A 215 25.69 8.08 10.49
N PRO A 216 26.47 8.40 9.44
CA PRO A 216 27.32 7.41 8.76
C PRO A 216 28.27 6.68 9.71
N SER A 217 28.87 7.40 10.66
CA SER A 217 29.77 6.82 11.67
C SER A 217 29.05 5.85 12.61
N GLU A 218 27.85 6.21 13.08
CA GLU A 218 27.04 5.38 13.98
C GLU A 218 26.62 4.07 13.30
N ILE A 219 26.22 4.14 12.03
CA ILE A 219 25.90 2.95 11.22
C ILE A 219 27.17 2.09 11.04
N SER A 220 28.30 2.70 10.68
CA SER A 220 29.57 2.00 10.48
C SER A 220 30.00 1.24 11.74
N ASP A 221 30.01 1.92 12.89
CA ASP A 221 30.45 1.37 14.17
C ASP A 221 29.53 0.25 14.66
N THR A 222 28.22 0.40 14.48
CA THR A 222 27.22 -0.58 14.98
C THR A 222 27.14 -1.83 14.09
N THR A 223 27.35 -1.68 12.78
CA THR A 223 27.09 -2.76 11.80
C THR A 223 28.37 -3.38 11.21
N GLY A 224 29.52 -2.71 11.36
CA GLY A 224 30.75 -3.05 10.65
C GLY A 224 30.64 -2.93 9.13
N ILE A 225 29.75 -2.05 8.64
CA ILE A 225 29.68 -1.65 7.23
C ILE A 225 30.70 -0.54 6.99
N PRO A 226 31.45 -0.52 5.87
CA PRO A 226 32.40 0.56 5.60
C PRO A 226 31.72 1.93 5.62
N GLU A 227 32.36 2.92 6.27
CA GLU A 227 31.81 4.27 6.42
C GLU A 227 31.40 4.92 5.09
N ALA A 228 32.13 4.66 4.01
CA ALA A 228 31.77 5.14 2.67
C ALA A 228 30.42 4.59 2.18
N VAL A 229 30.10 3.33 2.49
CA VAL A 229 28.80 2.71 2.16
C VAL A 229 27.72 3.25 3.11
N ALA A 230 28.03 3.38 4.40
CA ALA A 230 27.13 3.99 5.38
C ALA A 230 26.73 5.42 4.99
N LYS A 231 27.68 6.22 4.50
CA LYS A 231 27.42 7.56 3.98
C LYS A 231 26.44 7.55 2.80
N ARG A 232 26.63 6.65 1.83
CA ARG A 232 25.70 6.52 0.69
C ARG A 232 24.29 6.11 1.13
N ILE A 233 24.19 5.26 2.14
CA ILE A 233 22.89 4.90 2.74
C ILE A 233 22.24 6.16 3.32
N VAL A 234 22.93 6.88 4.21
CA VAL A 234 22.39 8.11 4.83
C VAL A 234 21.99 9.14 3.77
N ASP A 235 22.85 9.41 2.79
CA ASP A 235 22.58 10.35 1.70
C ASP A 235 21.30 9.96 0.95
N ARG A 236 21.11 8.67 0.61
CA ARG A 236 19.92 8.20 -0.11
C ARG A 236 18.62 8.36 0.69
N PHE A 237 18.65 8.08 2.00
CA PHE A 237 17.48 8.26 2.86
C PHE A 237 17.16 9.75 3.07
N ALA A 238 18.18 10.62 3.14
CA ALA A 238 18.00 12.06 3.21
C ALA A 238 17.41 12.64 1.92
N GLU A 239 17.88 12.18 0.76
CA GLU A 239 17.30 12.51 -0.55
C GLU A 239 15.83 12.10 -0.61
N TYR A 240 15.53 10.85 -0.24
CA TYR A 240 14.15 10.34 -0.20
C TYR A 240 13.23 11.20 0.68
N ARG A 241 13.70 11.56 1.89
CA ARG A 241 12.96 12.45 2.80
C ARG A 241 12.70 13.83 2.18
N THR A 242 13.68 14.37 1.47
CA THR A 242 13.59 15.67 0.79
C THR A 242 12.60 15.61 -0.39
N GLU A 243 12.62 14.52 -1.17
CA GLU A 243 11.64 14.26 -2.24
C GLU A 243 10.21 14.25 -1.69
N MET A 244 9.99 13.68 -0.50
CA MET A 244 8.67 13.61 0.14
C MET A 244 8.19 14.97 0.65
N GLN A 245 9.05 15.73 1.34
CA GLN A 245 8.68 17.03 1.91
C GLN A 245 8.29 18.09 0.87
N ASN A 246 8.81 17.96 -0.35
CA ASN A 246 8.57 18.92 -1.43
C ASN A 246 7.28 18.64 -2.23
N ALA A 247 6.57 17.54 -1.96
CA ALA A 247 5.37 17.17 -2.71
C ALA A 247 4.11 17.85 -2.11
N SER A 248 3.34 18.62 -2.90
CA SER A 248 2.04 19.18 -2.51
C SER A 248 0.93 18.11 -2.62
N PRO A 249 -0.11 18.06 -1.78
CA PRO A 249 -1.08 16.96 -1.77
C PRO A 249 -1.87 16.75 -3.07
N SER A 250 -2.33 17.84 -3.70
CA SER A 250 -3.12 17.80 -4.94
C SER A 250 -2.27 17.34 -6.13
N ASP A 251 -1.00 17.77 -6.18
CA ASP A 251 -0.10 17.40 -7.27
C ASP A 251 0.68 16.12 -6.96
N ALA A 252 0.91 15.76 -5.69
CA ALA A 252 1.76 14.63 -5.29
C ALA A 252 1.15 13.31 -5.70
N ARG A 253 -0.13 13.06 -5.41
CA ARG A 253 -0.76 11.78 -5.76
C ARG A 253 -0.98 11.65 -7.26
N ALA A 254 -1.35 12.73 -7.93
CA ALA A 254 -1.45 12.76 -9.39
C ALA A 254 -0.06 12.53 -10.04
N ALA A 255 0.96 13.27 -9.60
CA ALA A 255 2.32 13.14 -10.10
C ALA A 255 2.97 11.79 -9.76
N GLU A 256 2.69 11.21 -8.59
CA GLU A 256 3.14 9.85 -8.24
C GLU A 256 2.50 8.81 -9.16
N ARG A 257 1.20 8.96 -9.50
CA ARG A 257 0.51 8.09 -10.45
C ARG A 257 1.07 8.25 -11.86
N ASP A 258 1.32 9.48 -12.31
CA ASP A 258 1.94 9.76 -13.61
C ASP A 258 3.38 9.21 -13.67
N ARG A 259 4.13 9.34 -12.57
CA ARG A 259 5.47 8.74 -12.43
C ARG A 259 5.39 7.22 -12.49
N LEU A 260 4.40 6.61 -11.84
CA LEU A 260 4.21 5.16 -11.89
C LEU A 260 3.81 4.68 -13.29
N ALA A 261 2.96 5.41 -14.00
CA ALA A 261 2.63 5.15 -15.40
C ALA A 261 3.87 5.25 -16.31
N THR A 262 4.70 6.27 -16.10
CA THR A 262 5.97 6.44 -16.81
C THR A 262 6.92 5.26 -16.56
N LEU A 263 7.06 4.83 -15.30
CA LEU A 263 7.89 3.69 -14.93
C LEU A 263 7.35 2.37 -15.49
N ALA A 264 6.03 2.18 -15.53
CA ALA A 264 5.41 1.00 -16.13
C ALA A 264 5.70 0.91 -17.64
N ALA A 265 5.57 2.03 -18.36
CA ALA A 265 5.92 2.12 -19.78
C ALA A 265 7.42 1.84 -20.01
N GLN A 266 8.29 2.42 -19.18
CA GLN A 266 9.73 2.17 -19.23
C GLN A 266 10.06 0.68 -18.99
N LEU A 267 9.40 0.07 -18.00
CA LEU A 267 9.59 -1.35 -17.65
C LEU A 267 9.19 -2.28 -18.80
N ARG A 268 8.09 -1.95 -19.51
CA ARG A 268 7.64 -2.63 -20.72
C ARG A 268 8.70 -2.58 -21.82
N GLU A 269 9.16 -1.37 -22.16
CA GLU A 269 10.19 -1.17 -23.19
C GLU A 269 11.48 -1.94 -22.88
N GLN A 270 11.96 -1.84 -21.64
CA GLN A 270 13.15 -2.55 -21.21
C GLN A 270 12.96 -4.08 -21.26
N HIS A 271 11.75 -4.58 -20.95
CA HIS A 271 11.43 -6.00 -20.99
C HIS A 271 11.41 -6.54 -22.40
N ASP A 272 10.73 -5.86 -23.32
CA ASP A 272 10.67 -6.24 -24.73
C ASP A 272 12.07 -6.22 -25.36
N GLY A 273 12.86 -5.19 -25.05
CA GLY A 273 14.25 -5.10 -25.49
C GLY A 273 15.12 -6.24 -24.96
N TYR A 274 14.88 -6.71 -23.73
CA TYR A 274 15.63 -7.83 -23.16
C TYR A 274 15.25 -9.15 -23.80
N GLU A 275 13.97 -9.37 -24.09
CA GLU A 275 13.49 -10.57 -24.78
C GLU A 275 14.09 -10.63 -26.20
N GLU A 276 14.18 -9.50 -26.89
CA GLU A 276 14.83 -9.42 -28.19
C GLU A 276 16.35 -9.66 -28.09
N ALA A 277 17.04 -9.00 -27.16
CA ALA A 277 18.47 -9.23 -26.94
C ALA A 277 18.78 -10.68 -26.52
N SER A 278 17.83 -11.36 -25.86
CA SER A 278 17.98 -12.76 -25.45
C SER A 278 17.94 -13.77 -26.60
N LYS A 279 17.40 -13.38 -27.77
CA LYS A 279 17.43 -14.20 -29.00
C LYS A 279 18.79 -14.14 -29.71
N GLY A 280 19.56 -13.09 -29.47
CA GLY A 280 20.87 -12.85 -30.08
C GLY A 280 22.03 -13.54 -29.35
N TRP A 281 23.03 -13.99 -30.12
CA TRP A 281 24.21 -14.71 -29.59
C TRP A 281 25.51 -13.90 -29.65
N SER A 282 25.47 -12.69 -30.24
CA SER A 282 26.61 -11.80 -30.36
C SER A 282 27.04 -11.22 -29.01
N ASP A 283 28.30 -10.78 -28.90
CA ASP A 283 28.79 -10.15 -27.66
C ASP A 283 28.08 -8.84 -27.36
N SER A 284 27.65 -8.11 -28.40
CA SER A 284 26.76 -6.94 -28.28
C SER A 284 25.39 -7.32 -27.70
N ALA A 285 24.77 -8.41 -28.18
CA ALA A 285 23.50 -8.89 -27.64
C ALA A 285 23.61 -9.32 -26.17
N LYS A 286 24.70 -10.02 -25.80
CA LYS A 286 24.98 -10.39 -24.40
C LYS A 286 25.21 -9.17 -23.50
N ALA A 287 25.91 -8.15 -24.00
CA ALA A 287 26.10 -6.90 -23.27
C ALA A 287 24.77 -6.17 -23.05
N LYS A 288 23.97 -6.01 -24.11
CA LYS A 288 22.67 -5.35 -24.04
C LYS A 288 21.69 -6.09 -23.13
N LYS A 289 21.70 -7.43 -23.16
CA LYS A 289 20.91 -8.27 -22.25
C LYS A 289 21.23 -7.98 -20.77
N ARG A 290 22.51 -7.86 -20.42
CA ARG A 290 22.94 -7.55 -19.03
C ARG A 290 22.56 -6.15 -18.61
N GLU A 291 22.69 -5.18 -19.51
CA GLU A 291 22.26 -3.80 -19.30
C GLU A 291 20.76 -3.71 -19.03
N LEU A 292 19.93 -4.29 -19.91
CA LEU A 292 18.48 -4.29 -19.78
C LEU A 292 17.99 -5.12 -18.59
N PHE A 293 18.71 -6.16 -18.20
CA PHE A 293 18.42 -6.86 -16.95
C PHE A 293 18.58 -5.92 -15.74
N ARG A 294 19.69 -5.18 -15.65
CA ARG A 294 19.91 -4.23 -14.55
C ARG A 294 18.91 -3.08 -14.56
N ALA A 295 18.64 -2.51 -15.74
CA ALA A 295 17.69 -1.42 -15.90
C ALA A 295 16.28 -1.82 -15.41
N ARG A 296 15.84 -3.05 -15.73
CA ARG A 296 14.55 -3.57 -15.26
C ARG A 296 14.46 -3.75 -13.76
N GLU A 297 15.52 -4.27 -13.14
CA GLU A 297 15.57 -4.40 -11.68
C GLU A 297 15.54 -3.01 -11.01
N GLU A 298 16.29 -2.04 -11.54
CA GLU A 298 16.30 -0.67 -11.03
C GLU A 298 14.93 0.01 -11.16
N THR A 299 14.30 -0.07 -12.33
CA THR A 299 12.94 0.46 -12.56
C THR A 299 11.93 -0.27 -11.66
N TRP A 300 12.07 -1.58 -11.46
CA TRP A 300 11.20 -2.34 -10.54
C TRP A 300 11.32 -1.88 -9.08
N LEU A 301 12.52 -1.53 -8.61
CA LEU A 301 12.70 -0.98 -7.26
C LEU A 301 11.99 0.38 -7.10
N GLN A 302 11.99 1.21 -8.14
CA GLN A 302 11.25 2.48 -8.12
C GLN A 302 9.73 2.25 -8.12
N VAL A 303 9.24 1.29 -8.91
CA VAL A 303 7.83 0.86 -8.90
C VAL A 303 7.43 0.34 -7.52
N SER A 304 8.25 -0.51 -6.91
CA SER A 304 8.01 -1.12 -5.59
C SER A 304 7.91 -0.05 -4.50
N LEU A 305 8.80 0.94 -4.55
CA LEU A 305 8.77 2.10 -3.65
C LEU A 305 7.47 2.91 -3.80
N LEU A 306 7.02 3.22 -5.02
CA LEU A 306 5.78 3.96 -5.22
C LEU A 306 4.55 3.15 -4.79
N LEU A 307 4.49 1.84 -5.10
CA LEU A 307 3.40 0.98 -4.64
C LEU A 307 3.34 0.91 -3.11
N ALA A 308 4.49 0.84 -2.43
CA ALA A 308 4.52 0.90 -0.97
C ALA A 308 4.02 2.26 -0.42
N ARG A 309 4.35 3.37 -1.09
CA ARG A 309 3.81 4.72 -0.75
C ARG A 309 2.31 4.86 -1.00
N PHE A 310 1.75 4.13 -1.97
CA PHE A 310 0.31 4.00 -2.17
C PHE A 310 -0.36 3.00 -1.22
N GLY A 311 0.43 2.28 -0.42
CA GLY A 311 -0.07 1.23 0.45
C GLY A 311 -0.43 -0.07 -0.23
N GLU A 312 -0.08 -0.24 -1.49
CA GLU A 312 -0.37 -1.41 -2.32
C GLU A 312 0.65 -2.54 -2.07
N VAL A 313 1.02 -2.78 -0.80
CA VAL A 313 2.06 -3.77 -0.42
C VAL A 313 1.62 -5.20 -0.70
N ASP A 314 0.37 -5.56 -0.39
CA ASP A 314 -0.12 -6.91 -0.66
C ASP A 314 -0.30 -7.17 -2.15
N ARG A 315 -0.70 -6.13 -2.90
CA ARG A 315 -0.71 -6.16 -4.36
C ARG A 315 0.69 -6.35 -4.91
N LEU A 316 1.68 -5.60 -4.43
CA LEU A 316 3.08 -5.76 -4.80
C LEU A 316 3.55 -7.20 -4.57
N LYS A 317 3.29 -7.78 -3.38
CA LYS A 317 3.62 -9.19 -3.08
C LYS A 317 2.93 -10.16 -4.06
N GLY A 318 1.71 -9.87 -4.49
CA GLY A 318 0.99 -10.64 -5.49
C GLY A 318 1.67 -10.57 -6.86
N ILE A 319 2.02 -9.36 -7.30
CA ILE A 319 2.69 -9.11 -8.57
C ILE A 319 4.07 -9.78 -8.58
N GLU A 320 4.85 -9.72 -7.51
CA GLU A 320 6.20 -10.32 -7.48
C GLU A 320 6.22 -11.85 -7.61
N LYS A 321 5.10 -12.53 -7.34
CA LYS A 321 4.99 -13.99 -7.44
C LYS A 321 4.86 -14.50 -8.87
N VAL A 322 4.55 -13.64 -9.84
CA VAL A 322 4.37 -14.03 -11.24
C VAL A 322 5.62 -13.75 -12.08
N PRO A 323 5.77 -14.40 -13.26
CA PRO A 323 6.87 -14.12 -14.18
C PRO A 323 6.89 -12.65 -14.62
N PHE A 324 8.08 -12.14 -14.95
CA PHE A 324 8.30 -10.70 -15.20
C PHE A 324 7.32 -10.07 -16.18
N ALA A 325 7.03 -10.72 -17.32
CA ALA A 325 6.05 -10.23 -18.29
C ALA A 325 4.65 -10.02 -17.66
N ALA A 326 4.20 -10.99 -16.85
CA ALA A 326 2.93 -10.91 -16.14
C ALA A 326 2.94 -9.84 -15.05
N ARG A 327 4.12 -9.52 -14.47
CA ARG A 327 4.24 -8.41 -13.52
C ARG A 327 3.85 -7.08 -14.15
N ILE A 328 4.36 -6.83 -15.35
CA ILE A 328 4.11 -5.58 -16.08
C ILE A 328 2.63 -5.50 -16.47
N THR A 329 2.04 -6.60 -16.95
CA THR A 329 0.61 -6.63 -17.31
C THR A 329 -0.30 -6.35 -16.10
N GLN A 330 -0.01 -6.93 -14.93
CA GLN A 330 -0.79 -6.66 -13.73
C GLN A 330 -0.63 -5.21 -13.25
N LEU A 331 0.56 -4.62 -13.37
CA LEU A 331 0.80 -3.22 -13.04
C LEU A 331 0.03 -2.28 -13.97
N GLU A 332 0.04 -2.52 -15.28
CA GLU A 332 -0.68 -1.73 -16.28
C GLU A 332 -2.20 -1.81 -16.07
N SER A 333 -2.75 -3.02 -15.86
CA SER A 333 -4.18 -3.22 -15.56
C SER A 333 -4.62 -2.40 -14.35
N TRP A 334 -3.80 -2.40 -13.30
CA TRP A 334 -4.10 -1.62 -12.10
C TRP A 334 -4.03 -0.11 -12.34
N LEU A 335 -3.10 0.37 -13.16
CA LEU A 335 -3.02 1.79 -13.52
C LEU A 335 -4.26 2.22 -14.33
N GLU A 336 -4.74 1.38 -15.24
CA GLU A 336 -5.98 1.62 -16.00
C GLU A 336 -7.21 1.66 -15.09
N GLU A 337 -7.34 0.69 -14.17
CA GLU A 337 -8.38 0.66 -13.15
C GLU A 337 -8.33 1.93 -12.29
N ALA A 338 -7.15 2.31 -11.80
CA ALA A 338 -6.97 3.51 -10.99
C ALA A 338 -7.30 4.79 -11.75
N GLN A 339 -6.94 4.90 -13.03
CA GLN A 339 -7.31 6.06 -13.86
C GLN A 339 -8.83 6.18 -14.06
N SER A 340 -9.55 5.06 -14.08
CA SER A 340 -11.01 5.06 -14.23
C SER A 340 -11.76 5.44 -12.95
N LEU A 341 -11.15 5.23 -11.78
CA LEU A 341 -11.76 5.46 -10.46
C LEU A 341 -11.53 6.89 -9.90
N TYR A 342 -10.56 7.63 -10.44
CA TYR A 342 -10.14 8.95 -9.92
C TYR A 342 -10.26 10.08 -10.96
N ARG A 343 -11.01 9.88 -12.05
CA ARG A 343 -11.55 10.94 -12.91
C ARG A 343 -12.99 11.22 -12.51
#